data_AF-A0A2U2DXX8-F1
#
_entry.id   AF-A0A2U2DXX8-F1
#
_cell.length_a   1.000
_cell.length_b   1.000
_cell.length_c   1.000
_cell.angle_alpha   90.00
_cell.angle_beta   90.00
_cell.angle_gamma   90.00
#
_symmetry.space_group_name_H-M   'P 1'
#
loop_
_entity.id
_entity.type
_entity.pdbx_description
1 polymer ?
#
loop_
_entity_poly.entity_id
_entity_poly.type
_entity_poly.pdbx_seq_one_letter_code
_entity_poly.pdbx_strand_id
1 'polypeptide(L)'
;MKGDIEMNAIVRNTSRTSMINKFAELEKERIEWESNEQKAAHERLYQIIARTYKLYDGATLADIKAVAAKGKIKVTKATTGALLAAKLVFGNEDTKRNSAISKVLKAAKAQKLTAEEVPDWIKKNGGIERIRLNKQRAKNISKAQNGRSIARSETAVKYTISAEMNFEIPLDDEGFSVLLCRKNPERGHDVFYALNDKSAELGSNCHQTLCH
;
A
#
# COMPACT_ATOMS: atom_id res chain seq x y z
N MET A 1 -13.75 -15.47 71.74
CA MET A 1 -13.85 -16.44 70.63
C MET A 1 -15.00 -16.16 69.65
N LYS A 2 -16.29 -16.10 70.04
CA LYS A 2 -17.36 -15.74 69.07
C LYS A 2 -17.26 -14.31 68.52
N GLY A 3 -16.97 -13.32 69.38
CA GLY A 3 -16.84 -11.91 68.97
C GLY A 3 -15.65 -11.62 68.04
N ASP A 4 -14.54 -12.35 68.19
CA ASP A 4 -13.34 -12.16 67.37
C ASP A 4 -13.53 -12.65 65.93
N ILE A 5 -14.37 -13.67 65.74
CA ILE A 5 -14.71 -14.24 64.42
C ILE A 5 -15.63 -13.29 63.65
N GLU A 6 -16.64 -12.71 64.32
CA GLU A 6 -17.57 -11.76 63.71
C GLU A 6 -16.88 -10.46 63.31
N MET A 7 -16.01 -9.91 64.17
CA MET A 7 -15.22 -8.71 63.85
C MET A 7 -14.34 -8.90 62.61
N ASN A 8 -13.69 -10.07 62.48
CA ASN A 8 -12.81 -10.38 61.35
C ASN A 8 -13.60 -10.57 60.04
N ALA A 9 -14.83 -11.10 60.10
CA ALA A 9 -15.72 -11.22 58.95
C ALA A 9 -16.21 -9.84 58.45
N ILE A 10 -16.55 -8.92 59.37
CA ILE A 10 -16.98 -7.56 59.05
C ILE A 10 -15.83 -6.79 58.36
N VAL A 11 -14.62 -6.81 58.91
CA VAL A 11 -13.44 -6.14 58.33
C VAL A 11 -13.15 -6.64 56.91
N ARG A 12 -13.24 -7.95 56.66
CA ARG A 12 -13.07 -8.53 55.32
C ARG A 12 -14.18 -8.12 54.36
N ASN A 13 -15.41 -7.95 54.84
CA ASN A 13 -16.51 -7.51 54.00
C ASN A 13 -16.36 -6.02 53.62
N THR A 14 -15.99 -5.17 54.57
CA THR A 14 -15.69 -3.75 54.32
C THR A 14 -14.54 -3.58 53.33
N SER A 15 -13.48 -4.36 53.48
CA SER A 15 -12.34 -4.37 52.54
C SER A 15 -12.76 -4.76 51.12
N ARG A 16 -13.57 -5.82 50.96
CA ARG A 16 -14.13 -6.21 49.65
C ARG A 16 -15.01 -5.12 49.05
N THR A 17 -15.90 -4.51 49.83
CA THR A 17 -16.74 -3.40 49.36
C THR A 17 -15.89 -2.20 48.93
N SER A 18 -14.84 -1.86 49.67
CA SER A 18 -13.91 -0.78 49.29
C SER A 18 -13.19 -1.07 47.97
N MET A 19 -12.85 -2.34 47.71
CA MET A 19 -12.18 -2.75 46.47
C MET A 19 -13.14 -2.67 45.29
N ILE A 20 -14.39 -3.13 45.46
CA ILE A 20 -15.44 -3.02 44.43
C ILE A 20 -15.67 -1.54 44.08
N ASN A 21 -15.73 -0.66 45.07
CA ASN A 21 -15.91 0.77 44.83
C ASN A 21 -14.74 1.39 44.05
N LYS A 22 -13.50 1.02 44.36
CA LYS A 22 -12.31 1.46 43.61
C LYS A 22 -12.32 0.99 42.17
N PHE A 23 -12.71 -0.26 41.91
CA PHE A 23 -12.83 -0.75 40.53
C PHE A 23 -13.96 -0.04 39.77
N ALA A 24 -15.09 0.24 40.43
CA ALA A 24 -16.18 1.00 39.83
C ALA A 24 -15.80 2.46 39.52
N GLU A 25 -14.95 3.07 40.35
CA GLU A 25 -14.38 4.40 40.11
C GLU A 25 -13.44 4.40 38.89
N LEU A 26 -12.50 3.45 38.82
CA LEU A 26 -11.63 3.27 37.65
C LEU A 26 -12.41 2.97 36.37
N GLU A 27 -13.52 2.24 36.46
CA GLU A 27 -14.40 1.99 35.31
C GLU A 27 -15.04 3.28 34.80
N LYS A 28 -15.50 4.15 35.71
CA LYS A 28 -16.05 5.47 35.34
C LYS A 28 -14.99 6.36 34.72
N GLU A 29 -13.81 6.45 35.33
CA GLU A 29 -12.68 7.20 34.77
C GLU A 29 -12.34 6.74 33.36
N ARG A 30 -12.28 5.41 33.13
CA ARG A 30 -12.07 4.84 31.80
C ARG A 30 -13.17 5.27 30.82
N ILE A 31 -14.45 5.16 31.20
CA ILE A 31 -15.58 5.51 30.33
C ILE A 31 -15.54 6.99 29.94
N GLU A 32 -15.22 7.88 30.89
CA GLU A 32 -15.08 9.31 30.64
C GLU A 32 -13.91 9.62 29.71
N TRP A 33 -12.76 8.99 29.94
CA TRP A 33 -11.59 9.10 29.08
C TRP A 33 -11.85 8.60 27.65
N GLU A 34 -12.48 7.43 27.50
CA GLU A 34 -12.83 6.85 26.20
C GLU A 34 -13.82 7.75 25.42
N SER A 35 -14.80 8.30 26.12
CA SER A 35 -15.87 9.11 25.52
C SER A 35 -15.40 10.49 25.07
N ASN A 36 -14.45 11.09 25.79
CA ASN A 36 -13.99 12.46 25.57
C ASN A 36 -12.62 12.50 24.91
N GLU A 37 -11.57 12.17 25.67
CA GLU A 37 -10.18 12.36 25.26
C GLU A 37 -9.78 11.41 24.13
N GLN A 38 -10.09 10.12 24.28
CA GLN A 38 -9.74 9.13 23.28
C GLN A 38 -10.47 9.39 21.96
N LYS A 39 -11.76 9.77 22.03
CA LYS A 39 -12.56 10.15 20.87
C LYS A 39 -11.98 11.38 20.16
N ALA A 40 -11.63 12.43 20.90
CA ALA A 40 -11.01 13.63 20.35
C ALA A 40 -9.64 13.34 19.72
N ALA A 41 -8.83 12.49 20.37
CA ALA A 41 -7.54 12.06 19.84
C ALA A 41 -7.69 11.29 18.52
N HIS A 42 -8.66 10.39 18.44
CA HIS A 42 -8.97 9.66 17.20
C HIS A 42 -9.47 10.58 16.09
N GLU A 43 -10.31 11.55 16.41
CA GLU A 43 -10.79 12.53 15.43
C GLU A 43 -9.64 13.35 14.84
N ARG A 44 -8.73 13.82 15.69
CA ARG A 44 -7.51 14.52 15.25
C ARG A 44 -6.62 13.61 14.42
N LEU A 45 -6.46 12.34 14.80
CA LEU A 45 -5.71 11.36 14.01
C LEU A 45 -6.30 11.21 12.60
N TYR A 46 -7.63 11.13 12.48
CA TYR A 46 -8.29 10.97 11.17
C TYR A 46 -8.14 12.22 10.30
N GLN A 47 -8.16 13.42 10.90
CA GLN A 47 -7.84 14.66 10.18
C GLN A 47 -6.40 14.68 9.66
N ILE A 48 -5.42 14.18 10.45
CA ILE A 48 -4.04 14.05 9.98
C ILE A 48 -3.97 13.09 8.79
N ILE A 49 -4.64 11.93 8.87
CA ILE A 49 -4.71 10.96 7.77
C ILE A 49 -5.33 11.58 6.51
N ALA A 50 -6.38 12.38 6.64
CA ALA A 50 -7.00 13.10 5.53
C ALA A 50 -6.04 14.08 4.84
N ARG A 51 -5.26 14.84 5.63
CA ARG A 51 -4.23 15.75 5.09
C ARG A 51 -3.11 14.97 4.38
N THR A 52 -2.68 13.85 4.96
CA THR A 52 -1.71 12.95 4.32
C THR A 52 -2.25 12.39 3.00
N TYR A 53 -3.54 12.02 2.98
CA TYR A 53 -4.21 11.54 1.77
C TYR A 53 -4.25 12.62 0.69
N LYS A 54 -4.57 13.87 1.01
CA LYS A 54 -4.56 14.99 0.07
C LYS A 54 -3.20 15.13 -0.63
N LEU A 55 -2.11 15.06 0.13
CA LEU A 55 -0.75 15.12 -0.42
C LEU A 55 -0.41 13.89 -1.26
N TYR A 56 -0.80 12.70 -0.81
CA TYR A 56 -0.57 11.45 -1.52
C TYR A 56 -1.34 11.39 -2.85
N ASP A 57 -2.57 11.91 -2.90
CA ASP A 57 -3.40 11.83 -4.07
C ASP A 57 -2.94 12.80 -5.18
N GLY A 58 -2.48 13.98 -4.79
CA GLY A 58 -1.97 15.01 -5.71
C GLY A 58 -0.50 14.88 -6.12
N ALA A 59 0.29 13.97 -5.52
CA ALA A 59 1.71 13.81 -5.82
C ALA A 59 2.00 12.57 -6.69
N THR A 60 3.03 12.65 -7.52
CA THR A 60 3.51 11.47 -8.25
C THR A 60 4.36 10.58 -7.34
N LEU A 61 4.52 9.30 -7.72
CA LEU A 61 5.38 8.39 -6.98
C LEU A 61 6.84 8.86 -6.94
N ALA A 62 7.32 9.53 -8.00
CA ALA A 62 8.67 10.07 -8.07
C ALA A 62 8.88 11.18 -7.03
N ASP A 63 7.93 12.11 -6.91
CA ASP A 63 7.97 13.21 -5.94
C ASP A 63 8.00 12.68 -4.50
N ILE A 64 7.11 11.73 -4.19
CA ILE A 64 7.05 11.11 -2.86
C ILE A 64 8.37 10.41 -2.52
N LYS A 65 9.00 9.73 -3.48
CA LYS A 65 10.30 9.09 -3.29
C LYS A 65 11.41 10.12 -3.07
N ALA A 66 11.41 11.22 -3.82
CA ALA A 66 12.38 12.30 -3.65
C ALA A 66 12.28 12.94 -2.27
N VAL A 67 11.06 13.20 -1.78
CA VAL A 67 10.84 13.71 -0.42
C VAL A 67 11.23 12.68 0.64
N ALA A 68 10.89 11.41 0.45
CA ALA A 68 11.27 10.33 1.36
C ALA A 68 12.80 10.16 1.48
N ALA A 69 13.54 10.32 0.38
CA ALA A 69 14.99 10.29 0.39
C ALA A 69 15.59 11.44 1.21
N LYS A 70 15.05 12.67 1.06
CA LYS A 70 15.44 13.82 1.90
C LYS A 70 15.16 13.58 3.39
N GLY A 71 14.06 12.90 3.69
CA GLY A 71 13.68 12.51 5.05
C GLY A 71 14.45 11.33 5.65
N LYS A 72 15.52 10.84 5.00
CA LYS A 72 16.30 9.66 5.41
C LYS A 72 15.46 8.38 5.57
N ILE A 73 14.33 8.28 4.86
CA ILE A 73 13.50 7.07 4.85
C ILE A 73 14.05 6.10 3.81
N LYS A 74 14.28 4.85 4.21
CA LYS A 74 14.73 3.80 3.28
C LYS A 74 13.67 3.55 2.21
N VAL A 75 13.95 3.95 0.98
CA VAL A 75 13.13 3.69 -0.20
C VAL A 75 13.64 2.42 -0.89
N THR A 76 12.77 1.43 -1.07
CA THR A 76 13.05 0.25 -1.90
C THR A 76 12.15 0.24 -3.13
N LYS A 77 12.53 -0.52 -4.17
CA LYS A 77 11.72 -0.66 -5.40
C LYS A 77 10.29 -1.17 -5.11
N ALA A 78 10.12 -2.03 -4.11
CA ALA A 78 8.83 -2.59 -3.71
C ALA A 78 7.98 -1.64 -2.84
N THR A 79 8.51 -0.49 -2.41
CA THR A 79 7.80 0.41 -1.50
C THR A 79 6.77 1.24 -2.26
N THR A 80 5.50 1.11 -1.88
CA THR A 80 4.40 1.87 -2.50
C THR A 80 4.36 3.32 -2.01
N GLY A 81 3.95 4.27 -2.86
CA GLY A 81 3.83 5.70 -2.50
C GLY A 81 2.98 5.96 -1.26
N ALA A 82 1.86 5.21 -1.07
CA ALA A 82 1.04 5.31 0.12
C ALA A 82 1.78 4.92 1.43
N LEU A 83 2.69 3.96 1.35
CA LEU A 83 3.49 3.56 2.52
C LEU A 83 4.58 4.60 2.83
N LEU A 84 5.17 5.21 1.80
CA LEU A 84 6.10 6.33 1.98
C LEU A 84 5.40 7.55 2.58
N ALA A 85 4.21 7.90 2.09
CA ALA A 85 3.40 8.99 2.64
C ALA A 85 3.06 8.75 4.12
N ALA A 86 2.70 7.52 4.51
CA ALA A 86 2.50 7.18 5.92
C ALA A 86 3.78 7.36 6.74
N LYS A 87 4.92 6.82 6.28
CA LYS A 87 6.21 6.92 6.98
C LYS A 87 6.72 8.37 7.12
N LEU A 88 6.47 9.21 6.12
CA LEU A 88 6.85 10.62 6.13
C LEU A 88 6.14 11.40 7.25
N VAL A 89 4.89 11.05 7.57
CA VAL A 89 4.08 11.78 8.56
C VAL A 89 4.14 11.13 9.94
N PHE A 90 4.13 9.80 10.01
CA PHE A 90 4.04 9.04 11.26
C PHE A 90 5.37 8.46 11.74
N GLY A 91 6.48 8.80 11.05
CA GLY A 91 7.81 8.28 11.35
C GLY A 91 8.03 6.87 10.79
N ASN A 92 9.28 6.41 10.81
CA ASN A 92 9.67 5.13 10.21
C ASN A 92 9.65 3.94 11.21
N GLU A 93 9.54 4.20 12.51
CA GLU A 93 9.66 3.20 13.57
C GLU A 93 8.43 2.29 13.65
N ASP A 94 7.23 2.87 13.64
CA ASP A 94 5.99 2.10 13.78
C ASP A 94 5.54 1.51 12.44
N THR A 95 6.16 0.38 12.09
CA THR A 95 5.88 -0.34 10.85
C THR A 95 4.45 -0.87 10.77
N LYS A 96 3.84 -1.24 11.92
CA LYS A 96 2.46 -1.76 11.97
C LYS A 96 1.46 -0.65 11.65
N ARG A 97 1.58 0.50 12.32
CA ARG A 97 0.75 1.68 12.07
C ARG A 97 0.89 2.18 10.65
N ASN A 98 2.13 2.28 10.14
CA ASN A 98 2.39 2.71 8.77
C ASN A 98 1.74 1.78 7.74
N SER A 99 1.81 0.47 7.95
CA SER A 99 1.15 -0.52 7.09
C SER A 99 -0.37 -0.35 7.11
N ALA A 100 -0.97 -0.18 8.30
CA ALA A 100 -2.40 0.05 8.45
C ALA A 100 -2.86 1.33 7.73
N ILE A 101 -2.18 2.46 7.97
CA ILE A 101 -2.50 3.73 7.33
C ILE A 101 -2.30 3.65 5.81
N SER A 102 -1.24 2.99 5.32
CA SER A 102 -1.02 2.80 3.88
C SER A 102 -2.18 2.06 3.20
N LYS A 103 -2.82 1.12 3.89
CA LYS A 103 -4.02 0.43 3.41
C LYS A 103 -5.24 1.34 3.39
N VAL A 104 -5.43 2.16 4.43
CA VAL A 104 -6.49 3.18 4.48
C VAL A 104 -6.35 4.15 3.29
N LEU A 105 -5.14 4.68 3.04
CA LEU A 105 -4.88 5.60 1.92
C LEU A 105 -5.18 4.96 0.55
N LYS A 106 -4.79 3.70 0.35
CA LYS A 106 -5.10 2.96 -0.88
C LYS A 106 -6.59 2.70 -1.04
N ALA A 107 -7.28 2.33 0.03
CA ALA A 107 -8.71 2.08 0.02
C ALA A 107 -9.51 3.35 -0.28
N ALA A 108 -9.12 4.49 0.32
CA ALA A 108 -9.70 5.79 0.03
C ALA A 108 -9.51 6.19 -1.45
N LYS A 109 -8.29 6.02 -1.99
CA LYS A 109 -8.00 6.29 -3.41
C LYS A 109 -8.79 5.39 -4.35
N ALA A 110 -8.92 4.10 -4.01
CA ALA A 110 -9.73 3.15 -4.78
C ALA A 110 -11.22 3.51 -4.81
N GLN A 111 -11.73 4.11 -3.73
CA GLN A 111 -13.11 4.61 -3.63
C GLN A 111 -13.27 6.04 -4.16
N LYS A 112 -12.19 6.67 -4.66
CA LYS A 112 -12.16 8.06 -5.16
C LYS A 112 -12.72 9.07 -4.16
N LEU A 113 -12.44 8.86 -2.87
CA LEU A 113 -12.86 9.80 -1.83
C LEU A 113 -12.09 11.10 -1.95
N THR A 114 -12.74 12.21 -1.62
CA THR A 114 -12.08 13.48 -1.37
C THR A 114 -11.42 13.47 0.01
N ALA A 115 -10.41 14.32 0.24
CA ALA A 115 -9.71 14.37 1.52
C ALA A 115 -10.64 14.69 2.70
N GLU A 116 -11.69 15.48 2.48
CA GLU A 116 -12.66 15.90 3.49
C GLU A 116 -13.59 14.76 3.92
N GLU A 117 -13.85 13.79 3.03
CA GLU A 117 -14.69 12.62 3.31
C GLU A 117 -13.95 11.52 4.07
N VAL A 118 -12.61 11.51 4.02
CA VAL A 118 -11.78 10.45 4.62
C VAL A 118 -12.05 10.27 6.13
N PRO A 119 -12.12 11.31 6.98
CA PRO A 119 -12.33 11.13 8.42
C PRO A 119 -13.67 10.47 8.74
N ASP A 120 -14.75 10.93 8.11
CA ASP A 120 -16.09 10.38 8.33
C ASP A 120 -16.23 9.00 7.75
N TRP A 121 -15.58 8.74 6.61
CA TRP A 121 -15.49 7.40 6.04
C TRP A 121 -14.77 6.42 6.98
N ILE A 122 -13.66 6.83 7.62
CA ILE A 122 -12.96 5.99 8.61
C ILE A 122 -13.88 5.68 9.80
N LYS A 123 -14.59 6.69 10.33
CA LYS A 123 -15.56 6.50 11.42
C LYS A 123 -16.67 5.51 11.02
N LYS A 124 -17.29 5.69 9.85
CA LYS A 124 -18.36 4.82 9.33
C LYS A 124 -17.92 3.38 9.13
N ASN A 125 -16.66 3.15 8.76
CA ASN A 125 -16.10 1.80 8.60
C ASN A 125 -15.64 1.16 9.92
N GLY A 126 -15.87 1.82 11.07
CA GLY A 126 -15.48 1.31 12.39
C GLY A 126 -13.96 1.38 12.63
N GLY A 127 -13.29 2.37 12.04
CA GLY A 127 -11.91 2.71 12.32
C GLY A 127 -10.88 2.09 11.38
N ILE A 128 -9.62 2.46 11.60
CA ILE A 128 -8.45 2.09 10.79
C ILE A 128 -8.29 0.56 10.73
N GLU A 129 -8.49 -0.12 11.86
CA GLU A 129 -8.22 -1.55 11.97
C GLU A 129 -9.24 -2.40 11.20
N ARG A 130 -10.52 -2.02 11.22
CA ARG A 130 -11.54 -2.66 10.39
C ARG A 130 -11.23 -2.49 8.91
N ILE A 131 -10.81 -1.30 8.47
CA ILE A 131 -10.40 -1.07 7.07
C ILE A 131 -9.17 -1.91 6.72
N ARG A 132 -8.22 -2.06 7.65
CA ARG A 132 -6.99 -2.87 7.46
C ARG A 132 -7.31 -4.36 7.26
N LEU A 133 -8.29 -4.86 8.01
CA LEU A 133 -8.76 -6.25 8.01
C LEU A 133 -9.70 -6.54 6.85
N ASN A 134 -10.47 -5.55 6.41
CA ASN A 134 -11.34 -5.66 5.26
C ASN A 134 -10.46 -5.84 4.03
N LYS A 135 -10.17 -7.11 3.69
CA LYS A 135 -9.62 -7.46 2.40
C LYS A 135 -10.62 -6.89 1.40
N GLN A 136 -10.24 -5.82 0.69
CA GLN A 136 -10.79 -5.63 -0.63
C GLN A 136 -10.77 -7.01 -1.27
N ARG A 137 -11.93 -7.48 -1.72
CA ARG A 137 -12.10 -8.70 -2.48
C ARG A 137 -11.33 -8.46 -3.78
N ALA A 138 -10.00 -8.44 -3.68
CA ALA A 138 -9.12 -8.52 -4.80
C ALA A 138 -9.61 -9.78 -5.45
N LYS A 139 -10.23 -9.64 -6.63
CA LYS A 139 -10.36 -10.75 -7.56
C LYS A 139 -9.02 -11.47 -7.46
N ASN A 140 -9.02 -12.76 -7.13
CA ASN A 140 -7.82 -13.57 -7.05
C ASN A 140 -7.21 -13.63 -8.45
N ILE A 141 -6.64 -12.51 -8.90
CA ILE A 141 -5.87 -12.38 -10.10
C ILE A 141 -4.59 -13.09 -9.71
N SER A 142 -4.46 -14.33 -10.19
CA SER A 142 -3.25 -15.12 -10.03
C SER A 142 -2.03 -14.22 -10.27
N LYS A 143 -0.94 -14.42 -9.51
CA LYS A 143 0.33 -13.72 -9.74
C LYS A 143 0.73 -13.74 -11.22
N ALA A 144 0.41 -14.85 -11.92
CA ALA A 144 0.60 -14.98 -13.36
C ALA A 144 -0.26 -13.99 -14.16
N GLN A 145 -1.51 -13.77 -13.79
CA GLN A 145 -2.39 -12.82 -14.48
C GLN A 145 -2.01 -11.37 -14.20
N ASN A 146 -1.57 -11.04 -12.98
CA ASN A 146 -1.04 -9.71 -12.69
C ASN A 146 0.28 -9.45 -13.46
N GLY A 147 1.19 -10.45 -13.49
CA GLY A 147 2.41 -10.39 -14.29
C GLY A 147 2.13 -10.20 -15.78
N ARG A 148 1.13 -10.91 -16.33
CA ARG A 148 0.66 -10.71 -17.71
C ARG A 148 0.11 -9.31 -17.95
N SER A 149 -0.65 -8.74 -17.02
CA SER A 149 -1.20 -7.39 -17.17
C SER A 149 -0.11 -6.32 -17.18
N ILE A 150 0.90 -6.43 -16.31
CA ILE A 150 2.04 -5.50 -16.24
C ILE A 150 2.90 -5.61 -17.51
N ALA A 151 3.25 -6.83 -17.93
CA ALA A 151 3.99 -7.05 -19.17
C ALA A 151 3.22 -6.55 -20.41
N ARG A 152 1.88 -6.58 -20.38
CA ARG A 152 1.05 -6.04 -21.47
C ARG A 152 1.01 -4.51 -21.50
N SER A 153 1.20 -3.84 -20.37
CA SER A 153 1.18 -2.36 -20.32
C SER A 153 2.54 -1.72 -20.58
N GLU A 154 3.64 -2.44 -20.33
CA GLU A 154 4.99 -1.89 -20.43
C GLU A 154 5.65 -2.07 -21.80
N THR A 155 5.19 -3.01 -22.64
CA THR A 155 5.81 -3.26 -23.94
C THR A 155 5.07 -2.54 -25.07
N ALA A 156 5.65 -1.46 -25.58
CA ALA A 156 5.18 -0.81 -26.79
C ALA A 156 5.37 -1.75 -28.00
N VAL A 157 4.30 -1.98 -28.77
CA VAL A 157 4.36 -2.71 -30.04
C VAL A 157 5.18 -1.87 -31.01
N LYS A 158 6.27 -2.43 -31.56
CA LYS A 158 7.11 -1.69 -32.52
C LYS A 158 6.44 -1.60 -33.89
N TYR A 159 5.82 -2.69 -34.33
CA TYR A 159 5.00 -2.75 -35.55
C TYR A 159 4.10 -4.00 -35.51
N THR A 160 3.04 -3.98 -36.32
CA THR A 160 2.09 -5.09 -36.47
C THR A 160 2.23 -5.66 -37.88
N ILE A 161 2.41 -6.99 -37.97
CA ILE A 161 2.41 -7.71 -39.25
C ILE A 161 1.00 -8.27 -39.45
N SER A 162 0.36 -7.89 -40.56
CA SER A 162 -0.94 -8.45 -40.95
C SER A 162 -0.80 -9.92 -41.29
N ALA A 163 -1.80 -10.73 -40.94
CA ALA A 163 -1.82 -12.18 -41.22
C ALA A 163 -1.77 -12.51 -42.73
N GLU A 164 -2.10 -11.53 -43.57
CA GLU A 164 -2.20 -11.66 -45.02
C GLU A 164 -0.94 -11.17 -45.76
N MET A 165 0.00 -10.53 -45.06
CA MET A 165 1.25 -10.06 -45.66
C MET A 165 2.36 -11.07 -45.43
N ASN A 166 2.92 -11.59 -46.53
CA ASN A 166 4.29 -12.08 -46.54
C ASN A 166 5.20 -10.90 -46.21
N PHE A 167 5.68 -10.84 -44.97
CA PHE A 167 6.69 -9.86 -44.59
C PHE A 167 8.01 -10.29 -45.21
N GLU A 168 8.35 -9.70 -46.35
CA GLU A 168 9.66 -9.86 -46.98
C GLU A 168 10.66 -9.13 -46.09
N ILE A 169 11.29 -9.87 -45.17
CA ILE A 169 12.48 -9.37 -44.49
C ILE A 169 13.52 -9.25 -45.60
N PRO A 170 14.08 -8.05 -45.87
CA PRO A 170 15.26 -7.97 -46.71
C PRO A 170 16.35 -8.70 -45.91
N LEU A 171 16.56 -9.97 -46.26
CA LEU A 171 17.66 -10.77 -45.76
C LEU A 171 18.89 -10.17 -46.43
N ASP A 172 19.72 -9.50 -45.65
CA ASP A 172 21.13 -9.35 -45.98
C ASP A 172 21.62 -10.77 -46.32
N ASP A 173 22.20 -10.94 -47.51
CA ASP A 173 22.69 -12.23 -48.00
C ASP A 173 23.52 -12.92 -46.89
N GLU A 174 23.03 -14.08 -46.42
CA GLU A 174 23.63 -15.01 -45.43
C GLU A 174 23.41 -14.77 -43.91
N GLY A 175 22.29 -14.16 -43.48
CA GLY A 175 21.99 -14.00 -42.05
C GLY A 175 20.74 -14.71 -41.48
N PHE A 176 20.66 -14.85 -40.14
CA PHE A 176 19.46 -15.26 -39.40
C PHE A 176 18.78 -14.08 -38.70
N SER A 177 17.45 -14.01 -38.75
CA SER A 177 16.67 -13.04 -37.94
C SER A 177 15.79 -13.72 -36.91
N VAL A 178 15.78 -13.21 -35.67
CA VAL A 178 14.91 -13.70 -34.59
C VAL A 178 13.89 -12.64 -34.23
N LEU A 179 12.61 -13.00 -34.31
CA LEU A 179 11.48 -12.14 -33.97
C LEU A 179 10.80 -12.63 -32.68
N LEU A 180 10.65 -11.73 -31.70
CA LEU A 180 9.77 -11.94 -30.55
C LEU A 180 8.42 -11.29 -30.84
N CYS A 181 7.43 -12.12 -31.17
CA CYS A 181 6.09 -11.67 -31.49
C CYS A 181 5.02 -12.28 -30.58
N ARG A 182 3.87 -11.61 -30.52
CA ARG A 182 2.64 -12.12 -29.92
C ARG A 182 1.58 -12.27 -31.00
N LYS A 183 1.01 -13.47 -31.09
CA LYS A 183 -0.14 -13.73 -31.95
C LYS A 183 -1.35 -12.93 -31.48
N ASN A 184 -1.95 -12.18 -32.40
CA ASN A 184 -3.17 -11.41 -32.22
C ASN A 184 -4.23 -11.93 -33.22
N PRO A 185 -5.26 -12.64 -32.77
CA PRO A 185 -6.19 -13.35 -33.66
C PRO A 185 -6.95 -12.45 -34.64
N GLU A 186 -7.08 -11.15 -34.36
CA GLU A 186 -7.80 -10.18 -35.18
C GLU A 186 -6.87 -9.36 -36.11
N ARG A 187 -5.58 -9.25 -35.78
CA ARG A 187 -4.63 -8.31 -36.43
C ARG A 187 -3.32 -8.95 -36.92
N GLY A 188 -3.16 -10.27 -36.79
CA GLY A 188 -1.95 -10.98 -37.17
C GLY A 188 -0.95 -11.11 -36.01
N HIS A 189 0.25 -10.53 -36.14
CA HIS A 189 1.32 -10.66 -35.14
C HIS A 189 1.84 -9.28 -34.69
N ASP A 190 1.82 -9.03 -33.38
CA ASP A 190 2.46 -7.84 -32.79
C ASP A 190 3.95 -8.16 -32.54
N VAL A 191 4.87 -7.45 -33.18
CA VAL A 191 6.31 -7.66 -32.99
C VAL A 191 6.84 -6.67 -31.95
N PHE A 192 7.52 -7.21 -30.93
CA PHE A 192 8.11 -6.41 -29.86
C PHE A 192 9.61 -6.21 -30.04
N TYR A 193 10.29 -7.24 -30.54
CA TYR A 193 11.74 -7.22 -30.71
C TYR A 193 12.14 -8.00 -31.96
N ALA A 194 13.12 -7.46 -32.67
CA ALA A 194 13.71 -8.05 -33.87
C ALA A 194 15.23 -8.00 -33.70
N LEU A 195 15.88 -9.14 -33.87
CA LEU A 195 17.32 -9.29 -33.93
C LEU A 195 17.71 -9.68 -35.36
N ASN A 196 18.73 -9.02 -35.88
CA ASN A 196 19.46 -9.39 -37.09
C ASN A 196 20.98 -9.36 -36.82
N ASP A 197 21.79 -9.89 -37.73
CA ASP A 197 23.25 -9.97 -37.55
C ASP A 197 23.91 -8.59 -37.37
N LYS A 198 23.35 -7.51 -37.94
CA LYS A 198 23.83 -6.13 -37.73
C LYS A 198 23.51 -5.57 -36.34
N SER A 199 22.45 -6.03 -35.68
CA SER A 199 22.07 -5.58 -34.35
C SER A 199 22.91 -6.22 -33.22
N ALA A 200 23.67 -7.28 -33.52
CA ALA A 200 24.63 -7.87 -32.60
C ALA A 200 25.81 -6.93 -32.28
N GLU A 201 26.17 -6.01 -33.20
CA GLU A 201 27.27 -5.05 -32.98
C GLU A 201 26.89 -3.88 -32.05
N LEU A 202 25.60 -3.64 -31.82
CA LEU A 202 25.12 -2.61 -30.89
C LEU A 202 24.99 -3.12 -29.44
N GLY A 203 25.22 -4.42 -29.20
CA GLY A 203 25.21 -5.03 -27.86
C GLY A 203 26.49 -4.81 -27.04
N SER A 204 27.54 -4.26 -27.64
CA SER A 204 28.87 -4.13 -27.00
C SER A 204 29.03 -2.89 -26.10
N ASN A 205 28.04 -2.00 -26.02
CA ASN A 205 28.13 -0.76 -25.22
C ASN A 205 27.27 -0.73 -23.95
N CYS A 206 26.79 -1.88 -23.46
CA CYS A 206 26.00 -1.94 -22.20
C CYS A 206 26.84 -2.27 -20.95
N HIS A 207 28.18 -2.17 -21.03
CA HIS A 207 29.08 -2.43 -19.89
C HIS A 207 30.21 -1.41 -19.76
N GLN A 208 29.87 -0.13 -19.57
CA GLN A 208 30.81 0.82 -18.95
C GLN A 208 30.08 2.06 -18.40
N THR A 209 29.39 1.92 -17.28
CA THR A 209 29.20 3.04 -16.34
C THR A 209 28.93 2.54 -14.92
N LEU A 210 29.93 1.88 -14.33
CA LEU A 210 30.09 1.71 -12.89
C LEU A 210 31.60 1.65 -12.63
N CYS A 211 32.18 2.81 -12.36
CA CYS A 211 33.41 3.08 -11.61
C CYS A 211 33.85 4.51 -11.94
N HIS A 212 33.41 5.48 -11.14
CA HIS A 212 34.17 6.61 -10.55
C HIS A 212 33.32 7.15 -9.41
#